data_AF-A0A3D4H2S2-F1
#
_entry.id   AF-A0A3D4H2S2-F1
#
_cell.length_a   1.000
_cell.length_b   1.000
_cell.length_c   1.000
_cell.angle_alpha   90.00
_cell.angle_beta   90.00
_cell.angle_gamma   90.00
#
_symmetry.space_group_name_H-M   'P 1'
#
loop_
_entity.id
_entity.type
_entity.pdbx_description
1 polymer ?
#
loop_
_entity_poly.entity_id
_entity_poly.type
_entity_poly.pdbx_seq_one_letter_code
_entity_poly.pdbx_strand_id
1 'polypeptide(L)'
;MKGMGRTVFQGTKIDTFQVEIIGVLRNYLGPGGDMILARLEGEPLDKTGVMPGMSGSPVYVMGKLIGAVGYTWSFAKEPIAGITPIQGMIDLFDREETSDLNAGLKDHLFSGLPGAGSQFDASTSGELQPVATPLVMSGFAPQTVSDLRKELLPLGLFPIQGGGGTDPNLPVGTFEPGAAVGIQLVRGDLSMTGIGTLTYRDGDRVLALGHPMLSVGSTSLPMTSAYIHGIMPSQFLSFKMGTATAPRGEIVQDRSQGVAGR
;
A
#
# COMPACT_ATOMS: atom_id res chain seq x y z
N MET A 1 10.50 -17.31 -14.02
CA MET A 1 11.18 -17.66 -12.74
C MET A 1 10.14 -17.63 -11.64
N LYS A 2 10.06 -18.63 -10.73
CA LYS A 2 8.99 -18.72 -9.72
C LYS A 2 9.44 -18.22 -8.34
N GLY A 3 8.50 -17.65 -7.60
CA GLY A 3 8.67 -17.09 -6.26
C GLY A 3 7.39 -17.18 -5.44
N MET A 4 7.43 -16.56 -4.25
CA MET A 4 6.36 -16.58 -3.25
C MET A 4 6.14 -15.16 -2.74
N GLY A 5 4.90 -14.69 -2.72
CA GLY A 5 4.49 -13.48 -2.05
C GLY A 5 3.83 -13.76 -0.70
N ARG A 6 3.80 -12.76 0.19
CA ARG A 6 3.11 -12.86 1.49
C ARG A 6 2.20 -11.68 1.73
N THR A 7 1.00 -11.91 2.25
CA THR A 7 0.07 -10.86 2.65
C THR A 7 -1.03 -11.41 3.55
N VAL A 8 -1.73 -10.57 4.30
CA VAL A 8 -2.92 -10.99 5.06
C VAL A 8 -4.17 -10.85 4.19
N PHE A 9 -4.91 -11.93 3.96
CA PHE A 9 -6.21 -11.88 3.29
C PHE A 9 -7.40 -11.83 4.27
N GLN A 10 -7.24 -12.41 5.46
CA GLN A 10 -8.25 -12.39 6.52
C GLN A 10 -7.63 -12.48 7.92
N GLY A 11 -8.23 -11.77 8.87
CA GLY A 11 -7.79 -11.63 10.25
C GLY A 11 -6.42 -10.96 10.32
N THR A 12 -5.48 -11.66 10.96
CA THR A 12 -4.07 -11.27 11.09
C THR A 12 -3.12 -12.35 10.54
N LYS A 13 -3.67 -13.42 9.96
CA LYS A 13 -2.89 -14.55 9.45
C LYS A 13 -2.19 -14.14 8.16
N ILE A 14 -0.87 -14.30 8.12
CA ILE A 14 -0.10 -14.10 6.90
C ILE A 14 -0.30 -15.32 6.00
N ASP A 15 -0.89 -15.09 4.83
CA ASP A 15 -1.06 -16.07 3.77
C ASP A 15 0.01 -15.88 2.70
N THR A 16 0.16 -16.89 1.83
CA THR A 16 1.12 -16.88 0.73
C THR A 16 0.42 -16.97 -0.60
N PHE A 17 0.97 -16.32 -1.62
CA PHE A 17 0.54 -16.45 -3.02
C PHE A 17 1.74 -16.75 -3.92
N GLN A 18 1.49 -17.35 -5.08
CA GLN A 18 2.55 -17.68 -6.04
C GLN A 18 2.92 -16.45 -6.86
N VAL A 19 4.18 -16.36 -7.25
CA VAL A 19 4.69 -15.31 -8.12
C VAL A 19 5.47 -15.91 -9.27
N GLU A 20 5.17 -15.50 -10.50
CA GLU A 20 5.96 -15.81 -11.68
C GLU A 20 6.53 -14.52 -12.28
N ILE A 21 7.86 -14.39 -12.27
CA ILE A 21 8.57 -13.25 -12.85
C ILE A 21 8.49 -13.32 -14.37
N ILE A 22 7.99 -12.23 -14.96
CA ILE A 22 7.83 -12.00 -16.40
C ILE A 22 9.07 -11.31 -16.97
N GLY A 23 9.57 -10.28 -16.28
CA GLY A 23 10.69 -9.48 -16.76
C GLY A 23 11.08 -8.35 -15.83
N VAL A 24 12.01 -7.50 -16.25
CA VAL A 24 12.45 -6.31 -15.51
C VAL A 24 12.40 -5.11 -16.45
N LEU A 25 11.66 -4.08 -16.07
CA LEU A 25 11.67 -2.78 -16.73
C LEU A 25 12.75 -1.92 -16.08
N ARG A 26 13.75 -1.51 -16.85
CA ARG A 26 14.86 -0.70 -16.34
C ARG A 26 14.47 0.77 -16.28
N ASN A 27 14.88 1.46 -15.20
CA ASN A 27 14.63 2.88 -14.97
C ASN A 27 13.15 3.31 -15.08
N TYR A 28 12.22 2.41 -14.76
CA TYR A 28 10.79 2.68 -14.86
C TYR A 28 10.31 3.70 -13.81
N LEU A 29 10.84 3.63 -12.59
CA LEU A 29 10.57 4.56 -11.49
C LEU A 29 11.52 5.77 -11.51
N GLY A 30 12.20 6.02 -12.64
CA GLY A 30 13.27 7.02 -12.79
C GLY A 30 14.66 6.41 -12.81
N PRO A 31 15.73 7.23 -12.90
CA PRO A 31 17.11 6.74 -12.97
C PRO A 31 17.49 5.82 -11.80
N GLY A 32 17.87 4.58 -12.11
CA GLY A 32 18.20 3.54 -11.11
C GLY A 32 16.98 2.88 -10.45
N GLY A 33 15.76 3.37 -10.72
CA GLY A 33 14.51 2.82 -10.22
C GLY A 33 13.95 1.76 -11.16
N ASP A 34 14.46 0.54 -11.08
CA ASP A 34 13.92 -0.58 -11.86
C ASP A 34 12.55 -1.04 -11.34
N MET A 35 11.81 -1.79 -12.16
CA MET A 35 10.56 -2.45 -11.82
C MET A 35 10.61 -3.92 -12.22
N ILE A 36 10.25 -4.82 -11.33
CA ILE A 36 10.16 -6.25 -11.64
C ILE A 36 8.70 -6.56 -12.00
N LEU A 37 8.46 -7.10 -13.19
CA LEU A 37 7.12 -7.53 -13.60
C LEU A 37 6.87 -8.96 -13.20
N ALA A 38 5.71 -9.21 -12.61
CA ALA A 38 5.31 -10.56 -12.24
C ALA A 38 3.82 -10.80 -12.40
N ARG A 39 3.48 -12.06 -12.69
CA ARG A 39 2.15 -12.61 -12.56
C ARG A 39 1.99 -13.15 -11.14
N LEU A 40 0.89 -12.82 -10.48
CA LEU A 40 0.51 -13.36 -9.19
C LEU A 40 -0.57 -14.43 -9.40
N GLU A 41 -0.50 -15.51 -8.63
CA GLU A 41 -1.44 -16.63 -8.75
C GLU A 41 -1.84 -17.18 -7.38
N GLY A 42 -3.00 -17.83 -7.35
CA GLY A 42 -3.53 -18.50 -6.17
C GLY A 42 -4.69 -17.73 -5.54
N GLU A 43 -5.60 -18.46 -4.91
CA GLU A 43 -6.76 -17.87 -4.26
C GLU A 43 -6.34 -16.91 -3.14
N PRO A 44 -6.98 -15.72 -3.03
CA PRO A 44 -8.16 -15.27 -3.77
C PRO A 44 -7.85 -14.47 -5.06
N LEU A 45 -6.58 -14.35 -5.47
CA LEU A 45 -6.14 -13.47 -6.55
C LEU A 45 -6.74 -13.81 -7.91
N ASP A 46 -7.07 -15.08 -8.13
CA ASP A 46 -7.74 -15.55 -9.35
C ASP A 46 -9.11 -14.87 -9.58
N LYS A 47 -9.73 -14.37 -8.50
CA LYS A 47 -11.02 -13.66 -8.55
C LYS A 47 -10.89 -12.16 -8.34
N THR A 48 -9.87 -11.72 -7.61
CA THR A 48 -9.76 -10.33 -7.16
C THR A 48 -8.78 -9.50 -7.97
N GLY A 49 -7.83 -10.15 -8.67
CA GLY A 49 -6.65 -9.49 -9.21
C GLY A 49 -5.73 -8.96 -8.10
N VAL A 50 -4.79 -8.09 -8.51
CA VAL A 50 -4.01 -7.27 -7.57
C VAL A 50 -4.92 -6.17 -7.04
N MET A 51 -5.02 -6.04 -5.72
CA MET A 51 -6.03 -5.19 -5.09
C MET A 51 -5.45 -4.20 -4.06
N PRO A 52 -6.10 -3.04 -3.86
CA PRO A 52 -5.92 -2.19 -2.70
C PRO A 52 -5.73 -2.95 -1.38
N GLY A 53 -4.64 -2.61 -0.69
CA GLY A 53 -4.21 -3.24 0.56
C GLY A 53 -3.19 -4.37 0.39
N MET A 54 -2.87 -4.77 -0.84
CA MET A 54 -1.73 -5.64 -1.13
C MET A 54 -0.41 -4.89 -1.31
N SER A 55 -0.44 -3.58 -1.49
CA SER A 55 0.78 -2.79 -1.61
C SER A 55 1.71 -3.04 -0.42
N GLY A 56 2.98 -3.33 -0.71
CA GLY A 56 3.97 -3.73 0.29
C GLY A 56 4.07 -5.25 0.51
N SER A 57 3.30 -6.07 -0.20
CA SER A 57 3.39 -7.53 -0.05
C SER A 57 4.78 -8.01 -0.47
N PRO A 58 5.61 -8.57 0.43
CA PRO A 58 6.97 -8.95 0.10
C PRO A 58 6.99 -10.16 -0.83
N VAL A 59 7.86 -10.10 -1.82
CA VAL A 59 8.07 -11.16 -2.81
C VAL A 59 9.44 -11.78 -2.65
N TYR A 60 9.47 -13.10 -2.59
CA TYR A 60 10.66 -13.90 -2.39
C TYR A 60 10.92 -14.80 -3.58
N VAL A 61 12.18 -14.89 -4.01
CA VAL A 61 12.65 -15.88 -4.98
C VAL A 61 13.82 -16.63 -4.37
N MET A 62 13.76 -17.96 -4.39
CA MET A 62 14.79 -18.81 -3.75
C MET A 62 15.06 -18.42 -2.28
N GLY A 63 13.99 -18.05 -1.56
CA GLY A 63 14.06 -17.62 -0.16
C GLY A 63 14.62 -16.21 0.08
N LYS A 64 15.04 -15.49 -0.97
CA LYS A 64 15.54 -14.11 -0.87
C LYS A 64 14.45 -13.11 -1.20
N LEU A 65 14.29 -12.10 -0.36
CA LEU A 65 13.40 -10.96 -0.62
C LEU A 65 13.94 -10.18 -1.83
N ILE A 66 13.12 -10.01 -2.86
CA ILE A 66 13.48 -9.28 -4.08
C ILE A 66 12.80 -7.91 -4.17
N GLY A 67 11.71 -7.70 -3.43
CA GLY A 67 10.94 -6.46 -3.47
C GLY A 67 9.54 -6.62 -2.89
N ALA A 68 8.69 -5.63 -3.14
CA ALA A 68 7.28 -5.65 -2.75
C ALA A 68 6.35 -5.36 -3.93
N VAL A 69 5.19 -6.00 -3.94
CA VAL A 69 4.07 -5.61 -4.82
C VAL A 69 3.74 -4.15 -4.56
N GLY A 70 3.82 -3.32 -5.59
CA GLY A 70 3.55 -1.88 -5.48
C GLY A 70 2.67 -1.34 -6.60
N TYR A 71 2.65 -2.00 -7.75
CA TYR A 71 2.00 -1.45 -8.94
C TYR A 71 1.14 -2.50 -9.65
N THR A 72 0.14 -2.06 -10.41
CA THR A 72 -0.72 -2.89 -11.25
C THR A 72 -1.25 -2.06 -12.42
N TRP A 73 -1.87 -2.72 -13.38
CA TRP A 73 -2.65 -2.08 -14.44
C TRP A 73 -4.13 -2.00 -14.07
N SER A 74 -4.78 -0.91 -14.46
CA SER A 74 -6.23 -0.76 -14.36
C SER A 74 -6.93 -1.74 -15.30
N PHE A 75 -8.01 -2.36 -14.83
CA PHE A 75 -8.83 -3.29 -15.64
C PHE A 75 -8.08 -4.52 -16.20
N ALA A 76 -6.94 -4.88 -15.61
CA ALA A 76 -6.21 -6.09 -15.99
C ALA A 76 -7.08 -7.33 -15.73
N LYS A 77 -7.16 -8.23 -16.72
CA LYS A 77 -7.88 -9.51 -16.59
C LYS A 77 -7.11 -10.55 -15.78
N GLU A 78 -5.80 -10.42 -15.75
CA GLU A 78 -4.89 -11.31 -15.05
C GLU A 78 -4.21 -10.54 -13.90
N PRO A 79 -3.85 -11.18 -12.78
CA PRO A 79 -3.21 -10.52 -11.66
C PRO A 79 -1.73 -10.20 -11.98
N ILE A 80 -1.48 -9.18 -12.80
CA ILE A 80 -0.13 -8.71 -13.12
C ILE A 80 0.25 -7.56 -12.19
N ALA A 81 1.41 -7.69 -11.55
CA ALA A 81 1.95 -6.69 -10.65
C ALA A 81 3.32 -6.16 -11.11
N GLY A 82 3.56 -4.89 -10.81
CA GLY A 82 4.89 -4.33 -10.69
C GLY A 82 5.39 -4.48 -9.24
N ILE A 83 6.58 -5.04 -9.10
CA ILE A 83 7.30 -5.23 -7.85
C ILE A 83 8.43 -4.21 -7.77
N THR A 84 8.38 -3.38 -6.74
CA THR A 84 9.41 -2.40 -6.41
C THR A 84 10.61 -3.13 -5.81
N PRO A 85 11.81 -3.04 -6.41
CA PRO A 85 12.98 -3.76 -5.94
C PRO A 85 13.36 -3.40 -4.51
N ILE A 86 13.72 -4.41 -3.71
CA ILE A 86 13.99 -4.23 -2.28
C ILE A 86 15.10 -3.22 -1.99
N GLN A 87 16.12 -3.13 -2.87
CA GLN A 87 17.23 -2.21 -2.66
C GLN A 87 16.76 -0.75 -2.58
N GLY A 88 15.93 -0.31 -3.54
CA GLY A 88 15.40 1.05 -3.54
C GLY A 88 14.53 1.36 -2.32
N MET A 89 13.91 0.33 -1.74
CA MET A 89 13.16 0.46 -0.49
C MET A 89 14.08 0.56 0.73
N ILE A 90 15.16 -0.23 0.78
CA ILE A 90 16.16 -0.18 1.87
C ILE A 90 16.82 1.20 1.95
N ASP A 91 17.10 1.82 0.80
CA ASP A 91 17.69 3.16 0.72
C ASP A 91 16.81 4.25 1.40
N LEU A 92 15.54 3.96 1.71
CA LEU A 92 14.68 4.86 2.49
C LEU A 92 15.14 4.99 3.95
N PHE A 93 15.80 3.99 4.52
CA PHE A 93 16.33 4.06 5.88
C PHE A 93 17.46 5.07 6.05
N ASP A 94 18.15 5.41 4.95
CA ASP A 94 19.28 6.33 4.96
C ASP A 94 18.88 7.76 4.55
N ARG A 95 17.58 8.02 4.37
CA ARG A 95 17.06 9.36 4.02
C ARG A 95 17.00 10.25 5.24
N GLU A 96 17.38 11.52 5.05
CA GLU A 96 17.30 12.52 6.10
C GLU A 96 15.85 12.75 6.57
N GLU A 97 15.69 12.88 7.89
CA GLU A 97 14.44 13.19 8.57
C GLU A 97 14.32 14.70 8.75
N THR A 98 13.78 15.40 7.75
CA THR A 98 13.37 16.81 7.86
C THR A 98 11.84 16.88 7.88
N SER A 99 11.23 16.60 9.02
CA SER A 99 9.77 16.45 9.12
C SER A 99 9.05 17.80 8.98
N ASP A 100 8.55 18.11 7.78
CA ASP A 100 7.57 19.18 7.58
C ASP A 100 6.49 18.71 6.60
N LEU A 101 5.43 18.13 7.17
CA LEU A 101 4.24 17.70 6.44
C LEU A 101 3.62 18.83 5.61
N ASN A 102 3.66 20.07 6.11
CA ASN A 102 3.09 21.22 5.40
C ASN A 102 3.94 21.62 4.20
N ALA A 103 5.27 21.49 4.30
CA ALA A 103 6.15 21.70 3.15
C ALA A 103 5.90 20.63 2.06
N GLY A 104 5.85 19.35 2.44
CA GLY A 104 5.58 18.25 1.50
C GLY A 104 4.22 18.37 0.80
N LEU A 105 3.14 18.65 1.55
CA LEU A 105 1.81 18.85 0.98
C LEU A 105 1.74 20.08 0.06
N LYS A 106 2.41 21.18 0.41
CA LYS A 106 2.49 22.37 -0.46
C LYS A 106 3.22 22.07 -1.76
N ASP A 107 4.36 21.41 -1.70
CA ASP A 107 5.12 21.05 -2.90
C ASP A 107 4.24 20.25 -3.88
N HIS A 108 3.45 19.29 -3.39
CA HIS A 108 2.52 18.50 -4.23
C HIS A 108 1.33 19.28 -4.78
N LEU A 109 0.78 20.23 -4.00
CA LEU A 109 -0.29 21.10 -4.48
C LEU A 109 0.18 22.01 -5.62
N PHE A 110 1.47 22.37 -5.67
CA PHE A 110 2.06 23.22 -6.72
C PHE A 110 2.71 22.43 -7.86
N SER A 111 3.23 21.22 -7.64
CA SER A 111 3.91 20.41 -8.66
C SER A 111 3.04 19.36 -9.34
N GLY A 112 1.85 19.08 -8.79
CA GLY A 112 1.10 17.86 -9.10
C GLY A 112 1.79 16.62 -8.50
N LEU A 113 1.02 15.57 -8.20
CA LEU A 113 1.56 14.31 -7.70
C LEU A 113 2.31 13.57 -8.84
N PRO A 114 3.60 13.25 -8.68
CA PRO A 114 4.29 12.37 -9.62
C PRO A 114 3.62 10.98 -9.60
N GLY A 115 3.15 10.49 -10.75
CA GLY A 115 2.43 9.22 -10.83
C GLY A 115 0.91 9.33 -10.65
N ALA A 116 0.32 10.50 -10.92
CA ALA A 116 -1.13 10.76 -10.98
C ALA A 116 -1.88 10.01 -12.10
N GLY A 117 -1.45 8.79 -12.43
CA GLY A 117 -2.28 7.81 -13.10
C GLY A 117 -3.13 7.14 -12.04
N SER A 118 -4.44 7.39 -12.07
CA SER A 118 -5.36 6.77 -11.12
C SER A 118 -5.85 5.44 -11.68
N GLN A 119 -5.90 4.40 -10.84
CA GLN A 119 -6.51 3.11 -11.23
C GLN A 119 -7.99 3.23 -11.63
N PHE A 120 -8.56 4.40 -11.40
CA PHE A 120 -9.95 4.76 -11.61
C PHE A 120 -10.16 5.46 -12.95
N ASP A 121 -9.10 5.77 -13.70
CA ASP A 121 -9.17 6.45 -14.99
C ASP A 121 -8.84 5.51 -16.15
N ALA A 122 -9.85 5.16 -16.94
CA ALA A 122 -9.71 4.30 -18.10
C ALA A 122 -8.77 4.85 -19.17
N SER A 123 -8.58 6.18 -19.24
CA SER A 123 -7.65 6.81 -20.18
C SER A 123 -6.19 6.42 -19.90
N THR A 124 -5.91 5.95 -18.69
CA THR A 124 -4.58 5.53 -18.23
C THR A 124 -4.43 4.00 -18.11
N SER A 125 -5.38 3.24 -18.66
CA SER A 125 -5.44 1.77 -18.52
C SER A 125 -4.22 0.99 -19.07
N GLY A 126 -3.45 1.59 -19.99
CA GLY A 126 -2.21 1.00 -20.50
C GLY A 126 -0.99 1.22 -19.60
N GLU A 127 -1.11 2.06 -18.58
CA GLU A 127 0.01 2.48 -17.74
C GLU A 127 0.10 1.61 -16.47
N LEU A 128 1.31 1.31 -16.05
CA LEU A 128 1.55 0.65 -14.77
C LEU A 128 1.48 1.71 -13.66
N GLN A 129 0.57 1.50 -12.72
CA GLN A 129 0.22 2.50 -11.71
C GLN A 129 0.35 1.96 -10.29
N PRO A 130 0.59 2.82 -9.29
CA PRO A 130 0.57 2.42 -7.90
C PRO A 130 -0.71 1.67 -7.53
N VAL A 131 -0.61 0.62 -6.70
CA VAL A 131 -1.77 -0.05 -6.12
C VAL A 131 -2.54 0.96 -5.27
N ALA A 132 -3.80 1.27 -5.60
CA ALA A 132 -4.53 2.29 -4.85
C ALA A 132 -4.58 1.93 -3.36
N THR A 133 -4.34 2.90 -2.48
CA THR A 133 -4.31 2.65 -1.04
C THR A 133 -5.73 2.72 -0.50
N PRO A 134 -6.30 1.64 0.06
CA PRO A 134 -7.62 1.68 0.67
C PRO A 134 -7.57 2.59 1.90
N LEU A 135 -8.36 3.65 1.88
CA LEU A 135 -8.49 4.60 2.97
C LEU A 135 -9.77 4.27 3.73
N VAL A 136 -9.62 3.52 4.83
CA VAL A 136 -10.75 3.14 5.68
C VAL A 136 -11.19 4.33 6.49
N MET A 137 -12.45 4.73 6.29
CA MET A 137 -13.06 5.88 6.94
C MET A 137 -14.17 5.44 7.89
N SER A 138 -14.15 5.94 9.12
CA SER A 138 -15.20 5.67 10.11
C SER A 138 -15.59 6.92 10.90
N GLY A 139 -16.83 6.98 11.38
CA GLY A 139 -17.41 8.17 12.03
C GLY A 139 -17.91 9.25 11.05
N PHE A 140 -17.58 9.15 9.77
CA PHE A 140 -18.05 10.08 8.73
C PHE A 140 -19.46 9.75 8.25
N ALA A 141 -20.23 10.79 7.93
CA ALA A 141 -21.49 10.61 7.22
C ALA A 141 -21.23 9.99 5.82
N PRO A 142 -22.08 9.08 5.32
CA PRO A 142 -21.88 8.43 4.02
C PRO A 142 -21.69 9.43 2.87
N GLN A 143 -22.41 10.55 2.91
CA GLN A 143 -22.28 11.63 1.92
C GLN A 143 -20.87 12.23 1.92
N THR A 144 -20.30 12.50 3.10
CA THR A 144 -18.93 13.02 3.23
C THR A 144 -17.90 12.06 2.65
N VAL A 145 -18.05 10.75 2.88
CA VAL A 145 -17.17 9.74 2.27
C VAL A 145 -17.30 9.77 0.73
N SER A 146 -18.51 9.94 0.22
CA SER A 146 -18.75 10.05 -1.22
C SER A 146 -18.17 11.31 -1.84
N ASP A 147 -18.20 12.44 -1.14
CA ASP A 147 -17.66 13.70 -1.64
C ASP A 147 -16.14 13.70 -1.59
N LEU A 148 -15.53 13.24 -0.50
CA LEU A 148 -14.07 13.07 -0.39
C LEU A 148 -13.50 12.11 -1.44
N ARG A 149 -14.29 11.12 -1.89
CA ARG A 149 -13.86 10.20 -2.95
C ARG A 149 -13.47 10.96 -4.23
N LYS A 150 -14.16 12.04 -4.59
CA LYS A 150 -13.86 12.81 -5.81
C LYS A 150 -12.46 13.43 -5.76
N GLU A 151 -12.03 13.84 -4.57
CA GLU A 151 -10.75 14.52 -4.35
C GLU A 151 -9.61 13.54 -4.10
N LEU A 152 -9.90 12.40 -3.46
CA LEU A 152 -8.89 11.44 -3.01
C LEU A 152 -8.53 10.37 -4.05
N LEU A 153 -9.48 9.96 -4.92
CA LEU A 153 -9.19 8.97 -5.98
C LEU A 153 -8.06 9.41 -6.93
N PRO A 154 -8.01 10.68 -7.40
CA PRO A 154 -6.89 11.15 -8.23
C PRO A 154 -5.54 11.08 -7.52
N LEU A 155 -5.53 11.07 -6.19
CA LEU A 155 -4.32 10.94 -5.37
C LEU A 155 -3.92 9.47 -5.12
N GLY A 156 -4.61 8.51 -5.75
CA GLY A 156 -4.36 7.08 -5.53
C GLY A 156 -4.89 6.55 -4.19
N LEU A 157 -5.70 7.35 -3.49
CA LEU A 157 -6.37 6.95 -2.25
C LEU A 157 -7.79 6.49 -2.58
N PHE A 158 -8.20 5.37 -2.01
CA PHE A 158 -9.51 4.76 -2.26
C PHE A 158 -10.39 4.79 -1.00
N PRO A 159 -11.19 5.85 -0.80
CA PRO A 159 -12.08 5.96 0.36
C PRO A 159 -13.14 4.86 0.40
N ILE A 160 -13.06 4.05 1.46
CA ILE A 160 -14.04 3.03 1.78
C ILE A 160 -14.62 3.29 3.16
N GLN A 161 -15.93 3.08 3.29
CA GLN A 161 -16.58 3.18 4.59
C GLN A 161 -16.27 1.90 5.38
N GLY A 162 -15.71 2.07 6.58
CA GLY A 162 -15.34 0.98 7.48
C GLY A 162 -16.04 1.04 8.83
N GLY A 163 -15.82 0.00 9.63
CA GLY A 163 -16.27 -0.07 11.02
C GLY A 163 -15.58 0.98 11.90
N GLY A 164 -16.37 1.56 12.83
CA GLY A 164 -15.96 2.61 13.76
C GLY A 164 -14.84 2.21 14.71
N GLY A 165 -13.80 3.04 14.80
CA GLY A 165 -12.86 3.06 15.92
C GLY A 165 -11.84 1.92 15.95
N THR A 166 -10.73 2.15 16.65
CA THR A 166 -9.76 1.12 17.02
C THR A 166 -10.45 0.17 18.01
N ASP A 167 -11.16 -0.85 17.52
CA ASP A 167 -11.74 -1.87 18.38
C ASP A 167 -10.60 -2.53 19.18
N PRO A 168 -10.55 -2.32 20.51
CA PRO A 168 -9.45 -2.80 21.35
C PRO A 168 -9.44 -4.33 21.48
N ASN A 169 -10.52 -5.00 21.10
CA ASN A 169 -10.65 -6.45 21.17
C ASN A 169 -10.20 -7.14 19.88
N LEU A 170 -9.90 -6.40 18.81
CA LEU A 170 -9.41 -7.02 17.59
C LEU A 170 -8.01 -7.63 17.83
N PRO A 171 -7.78 -8.85 17.33
CA PRO A 171 -6.44 -9.42 17.32
C PRO A 171 -5.45 -8.47 16.65
N VAL A 172 -4.35 -8.21 17.35
CA VAL A 172 -3.25 -7.39 16.82
C VAL A 172 -2.26 -8.32 16.14
N GLY A 173 -2.02 -8.12 14.85
CA GLY A 173 -1.04 -8.88 14.09
C GLY A 173 0.40 -8.63 14.57
N THR A 174 1.31 -9.54 14.23
CA THR A 174 2.74 -9.31 14.39
C THR A 174 3.22 -8.26 13.38
N PHE A 175 4.30 -7.55 13.68
CA PHE A 175 5.00 -6.71 12.71
C PHE A 175 6.06 -7.57 12.02
N GLU A 176 5.62 -8.44 11.11
CA GLU A 176 6.45 -9.35 10.33
C GLU A 176 6.17 -9.16 8.83
N PRO A 177 7.14 -9.45 7.94
CA PRO A 177 6.94 -9.35 6.49
C PRO A 177 5.70 -10.09 5.99
N GLY A 178 4.75 -9.35 5.41
CA GLY A 178 3.44 -9.82 4.96
C GLY A 178 2.28 -9.43 5.88
N ALA A 179 2.54 -8.92 7.08
CA ALA A 179 1.51 -8.44 8.00
C ALA A 179 0.81 -7.18 7.47
N ALA A 180 -0.46 -7.02 7.84
CA ALA A 180 -1.21 -5.81 7.51
C ALA A 180 -0.81 -4.65 8.42
N VAL A 181 -0.53 -3.51 7.81
CA VAL A 181 -0.10 -2.27 8.47
C VAL A 181 -1.05 -1.13 8.09
N GLY A 182 -1.29 -0.22 9.03
CA GLY A 182 -2.07 1.00 8.82
C GLY A 182 -1.20 2.25 8.93
N ILE A 183 -1.52 3.27 8.13
CA ILE A 183 -0.97 4.63 8.22
C ILE A 183 -2.12 5.56 8.54
N GLN A 184 -2.16 6.08 9.77
CA GLN A 184 -3.32 6.79 10.30
C GLN A 184 -3.22 8.30 10.00
N LEU A 185 -4.22 8.84 9.30
CA LEU A 185 -4.32 10.26 8.97
C LEU A 185 -5.22 11.02 9.94
N VAL A 186 -6.32 10.39 10.37
CA VAL A 186 -7.27 10.96 11.33
C VAL A 186 -7.57 9.91 12.40
N ARG A 187 -7.65 10.36 13.67
CA ARG A 187 -7.89 9.51 14.85
C ARG A 187 -8.82 10.22 15.85
N GLY A 188 -9.73 9.47 16.45
CA GLY A 188 -10.68 9.94 17.45
C GLY A 188 -12.10 9.53 17.08
N ASP A 189 -13.05 10.44 17.28
CA ASP A 189 -14.46 10.25 16.89
C ASP A 189 -14.63 10.03 15.38
N LEU A 190 -13.69 10.58 14.60
CA LEU A 190 -13.50 10.28 13.19
C LEU A 190 -12.20 9.49 13.03
N SER A 191 -12.16 8.54 12.08
CA SER A 191 -10.92 7.87 11.71
C SER A 191 -10.74 7.73 10.21
N MET A 192 -9.51 7.93 9.75
CA MET A 192 -9.08 7.74 8.36
C MET A 192 -7.72 7.04 8.38
N THR A 193 -7.66 5.81 7.88
CA THR A 193 -6.41 5.02 7.90
C THR A 193 -6.18 4.35 6.55
N GLY A 194 -5.01 4.58 5.96
CA GLY A 194 -4.55 3.85 4.78
C GLY A 194 -4.09 2.46 5.20
N ILE A 195 -4.56 1.41 4.52
CA ILE A 195 -4.14 0.03 4.82
C ILE A 195 -3.20 -0.49 3.73
N GLY A 196 -2.10 -1.10 4.16
CA GLY A 196 -1.14 -1.75 3.29
C GLY A 196 -0.56 -3.01 3.92
N THR A 197 0.59 -3.41 3.41
CA THR A 197 1.34 -4.58 3.88
C THR A 197 2.75 -4.17 4.27
N LEU A 198 3.28 -4.79 5.33
CA LEU A 198 4.66 -4.64 5.76
C LEU A 198 5.57 -5.49 4.87
N THR A 199 6.54 -4.86 4.24
CA THR A 199 7.48 -5.48 3.30
C THR A 199 8.63 -6.14 4.03
N TYR A 200 9.29 -5.40 4.92
CA TYR A 200 10.54 -5.82 5.55
C TYR A 200 10.66 -5.20 6.94
N ARG A 201 11.38 -5.90 7.82
CA ARG A 201 11.69 -5.44 9.17
C ARG A 201 13.14 -5.75 9.51
N ASP A 202 13.85 -4.74 9.99
CA ASP A 202 15.20 -4.81 10.51
C ASP A 202 15.24 -4.17 11.91
N GLY A 203 15.17 -5.01 12.95
CA GLY A 203 15.01 -4.56 14.33
C GLY A 203 13.71 -3.76 14.49
N ASP A 204 13.85 -2.48 14.86
CA ASP A 204 12.72 -1.55 15.02
C ASP A 204 12.36 -0.85 13.70
N ARG A 205 13.25 -0.87 12.69
CA ARG A 205 12.99 -0.22 11.40
C ARG A 205 12.15 -1.12 10.51
N VAL A 206 11.16 -0.54 9.83
CA VAL A 206 10.26 -1.27 8.94
C VAL A 206 10.09 -0.58 7.60
N LEU A 207 9.88 -1.37 6.56
CA LEU A 207 9.46 -0.92 5.24
C LEU A 207 8.05 -1.43 4.99
N ALA A 208 7.20 -0.58 4.43
CA ALA A 208 5.85 -0.91 4.04
C ALA A 208 5.48 -0.20 2.74
N LEU A 209 4.42 -0.69 2.08
CA LEU A 209 4.00 -0.25 0.74
C LEU A 209 5.09 -0.45 -0.32
N GLY A 210 4.68 -0.70 -1.56
CA GLY A 210 5.61 -0.76 -2.70
C GLY A 210 5.73 0.57 -3.45
N HIS A 211 5.09 1.63 -2.98
CA HIS A 211 4.96 2.92 -3.64
C HIS A 211 4.64 3.98 -2.57
N PRO A 212 4.74 5.28 -2.88
CA PRO A 212 4.36 6.32 -1.93
C PRO A 212 2.86 6.30 -1.64
N MET A 213 2.45 6.66 -0.42
CA MET A 213 1.04 6.87 -0.09
C MET A 213 0.60 8.28 -0.44
N LEU A 214 1.34 9.28 0.05
CA LEU A 214 1.09 10.71 -0.15
C LEU A 214 2.29 11.41 -0.81
N SER A 215 3.44 10.72 -0.91
CA SER A 215 4.71 11.26 -1.42
C SER A 215 5.29 12.42 -0.60
N VAL A 216 4.87 12.62 0.65
CA VAL A 216 5.19 13.83 1.44
C VAL A 216 6.66 13.93 1.90
N GLY A 217 7.51 12.96 1.57
CA GLY A 217 8.91 12.96 1.95
C GLY A 217 9.09 12.55 3.40
N SER A 218 9.80 13.37 4.19
CA SER A 218 9.96 13.08 5.62
C SER A 218 8.70 13.48 6.39
N THR A 219 8.25 12.59 7.26
CA THR A 219 6.96 12.70 7.94
C THR A 219 7.01 12.11 9.34
N SER A 220 5.92 12.24 10.11
CA SER A 220 5.70 11.54 11.38
C SER A 220 4.21 11.21 11.46
N LEU A 221 3.82 10.16 10.73
CA LEU A 221 2.45 9.67 10.71
C LEU A 221 2.34 8.42 11.60
N PRO A 222 1.31 8.30 12.46
CA PRO A 222 1.15 7.11 13.28
C PRO A 222 1.02 5.84 12.43
N MET A 223 1.88 4.88 12.72
CA MET A 223 1.81 3.54 12.14
C MET A 223 0.97 2.65 13.06
N THR A 224 0.15 1.76 12.50
CA THR A 224 -0.68 0.82 13.26
C THR A 224 -0.54 -0.59 12.68
N SER A 225 -0.95 -1.63 13.40
CA SER A 225 -1.35 -2.88 12.72
C SER A 225 -2.75 -2.70 12.11
N ALA A 226 -3.17 -3.63 11.26
CA ALA A 226 -4.54 -3.70 10.78
C ALA A 226 -5.09 -5.13 10.91
N TYR A 227 -6.36 -5.22 11.29
CA TYR A 227 -7.14 -6.45 11.21
C TYR A 227 -7.93 -6.45 9.91
N ILE A 228 -7.79 -7.49 9.09
CA ILE A 228 -8.50 -7.60 7.82
C ILE A 228 -9.78 -8.43 8.03
N HIS A 229 -10.95 -7.80 7.97
CA HIS A 229 -12.23 -8.51 8.10
C HIS A 229 -12.46 -9.47 6.93
N GLY A 230 -11.97 -9.10 5.76
CA GLY A 230 -11.98 -9.93 4.57
C GLY A 230 -11.69 -9.09 3.33
N ILE A 231 -11.95 -9.69 2.17
CA ILE A 231 -11.82 -9.04 0.88
C ILE A 231 -13.20 -8.83 0.31
N MET A 232 -13.42 -7.70 -0.35
CA MET A 232 -14.58 -7.44 -1.19
C MET A 232 -14.17 -7.65 -2.65
N PRO A 233 -14.50 -8.80 -3.27
CA PRO A 233 -14.35 -8.97 -4.71
C PRO A 233 -15.32 -8.03 -5.43
N SER A 234 -14.83 -7.32 -6.45
CA SER A 234 -15.62 -6.31 -7.15
C SER A 234 -15.26 -6.28 -8.62
N GLN A 235 -16.27 -6.06 -9.47
CA GLN A 235 -16.07 -5.83 -10.90
C GLN A 235 -15.44 -4.46 -11.19
N PHE A 236 -15.52 -3.53 -10.23
CA PHE A 236 -14.92 -2.21 -10.36
C PHE A 236 -13.48 -2.22 -9.85
N LEU A 237 -13.32 -2.46 -8.54
CA LEU A 237 -12.02 -2.59 -7.90
C LEU A 237 -12.19 -3.43 -6.64
N SER A 238 -11.55 -4.59 -6.57
CA SER A 238 -11.52 -5.41 -5.36
C SER A 238 -10.69 -4.71 -4.28
N PHE A 239 -10.95 -4.94 -2.99
CA PHE A 239 -10.15 -4.31 -1.92
C PHE A 239 -10.23 -5.09 -0.61
N LYS A 240 -9.20 -4.92 0.23
CA LYS A 240 -9.23 -5.39 1.62
C LYS A 240 -10.09 -4.48 2.48
N MET A 241 -11.03 -5.07 3.21
CA MET A 241 -11.79 -4.41 4.26
C MET A 241 -11.07 -4.64 5.58
N GLY A 242 -10.52 -3.58 6.17
CA GLY A 242 -9.80 -3.71 7.43
C GLY A 242 -10.14 -2.62 8.44
N THR A 243 -9.69 -2.84 9.66
CA THR A 243 -9.75 -1.88 10.76
C THR A 243 -8.35 -1.71 11.34
N ALA A 244 -7.94 -0.45 11.52
CA ALA A 244 -6.67 -0.13 12.16
C ALA A 244 -6.72 -0.44 13.66
N THR A 245 -5.62 -0.95 14.20
CA THR A 245 -5.46 -1.14 15.64
C THR A 245 -4.94 0.14 16.31
N ALA A 246 -4.68 0.09 17.62
CA ALA A 246 -3.92 1.13 18.29
C ALA A 246 -2.55 1.38 17.60
N PRO A 247 -2.06 2.65 17.58
CA PRO A 247 -0.76 2.99 17.03
C PRO A 247 0.40 2.25 17.69
N ARG A 248 1.37 1.90 16.84
CA ARG A 248 2.60 1.17 17.12
C ARG A 248 3.68 1.68 16.17
N GLY A 249 4.40 2.70 16.62
CA GLY A 249 5.46 3.35 15.84
C GLY A 249 4.94 4.49 14.96
N GLU A 250 5.83 4.96 14.11
CA GLU A 250 5.62 6.06 13.19
C GLU A 250 6.19 5.74 11.80
N ILE A 251 5.53 6.25 10.76
CA ILE A 251 6.10 6.36 9.43
C ILE A 251 6.93 7.65 9.40
N VAL A 252 8.21 7.52 9.04
CA VAL A 252 9.19 8.61 9.00
C VAL A 252 9.53 9.07 7.58
N GLN A 253 9.30 8.21 6.57
CA GLN A 253 9.53 8.51 5.17
C GLN A 253 8.38 7.99 4.31
N ASP A 254 7.93 8.81 3.35
CA ASP A 254 6.94 8.46 2.32
C ASP A 254 7.41 8.98 0.96
N ARG A 255 7.98 8.10 0.14
CA ARG A 255 8.73 8.44 -1.08
C ARG A 255 8.43 7.46 -2.22
N SER A 256 8.98 7.74 -3.40
CA SER A 256 8.71 6.99 -4.64
C SER A 256 8.87 5.47 -4.56
N GLN A 257 9.74 4.97 -3.68
CA GLN A 257 10.02 3.53 -3.53
C GLN A 257 9.18 2.84 -2.43
N GLY A 258 8.35 3.58 -1.68
CA GLY A 258 7.59 3.05 -0.56
C GLY A 258 7.64 3.95 0.67
N VAL A 259 7.26 3.38 1.81
CA VAL A 259 7.32 4.05 3.11
C VAL A 259 8.27 3.34 4.07
N ALA A 260 8.93 4.12 4.92
CA ALA A 260 9.77 3.61 6.00
C ALA A 260 9.28 4.13 7.36
N GLY A 261 9.37 3.29 8.38
CA GLY A 261 8.92 3.59 9.74
C GLY A 261 9.80 2.95 10.82
N ARG A 262 9.47 3.25 12.07
CA ARG A 262 10.08 2.69 13.29
C ARG A 262 9.10 2.64 14.46
#